data_AF-A0A9X1FSC6-F1
#
_entry.id   AF-A0A9X1FSC6-F1
#
_cell.length_a   1.000
_cell.length_b   1.000
_cell.length_c   1.000
_cell.angle_alpha   90.00
_cell.angle_beta   90.00
_cell.angle_gamma   90.00
#
_symmetry.space_group_name_H-M   'P 1'
#
loop_
_entity.id
_entity.type
_entity.pdbx_description
1 polymer ?
#
loop_
_entity_poly.entity_id
_entity_poly.type
_entity_poly.pdbx_seq_one_letter_code
_entity_poly.pdbx_strand_id
1 'polypeptide(L)' 'MKLQIPTEVPNPSNNTPIDLSNIFDVLLFIVAPLLLVVFYFLHRKKGKENADSKKEDI' A
#
# COMPACT_ATOMS: atom_id res chain seq x y z
N MET A 1 -26.65 28.35 -13.84
CA MET A 1 -27.44 28.05 -12.63
C MET A 1 -27.00 26.67 -12.12
N LYS A 2 -26.09 26.58 -11.14
CA LYS A 2 -25.75 25.32 -10.46
C LYS A 2 -26.33 25.38 -9.05
N LEU A 3 -27.60 25.01 -8.93
CA LEU A 3 -28.39 25.12 -7.69
C LEU A 3 -28.79 23.74 -7.10
N GLN A 4 -28.38 22.65 -7.76
CA GLN A 4 -28.75 21.27 -7.42
C GLN A 4 -27.50 20.38 -7.31
N ILE A 5 -26.52 20.77 -6.50
CA ILE A 5 -25.50 19.81 -6.03
C ILE A 5 -25.80 19.62 -4.54
N PRO A 6 -26.18 18.41 -4.11
CA PRO A 6 -26.43 18.16 -2.69
C PRO A 6 -25.14 18.43 -1.91
N THR A 7 -25.23 19.24 -0.85
CA THR A 7 -24.08 19.60 0.00
C THR A 7 -23.63 18.48 0.91
N GLU A 8 -24.54 17.59 1.28
CA GLU A 8 -24.30 16.50 2.24
C GLU A 8 -23.65 15.26 1.62
N VAL A 9 -23.56 15.20 0.29
CA VAL A 9 -22.92 14.06 -0.40
C VAL A 9 -21.55 14.47 -0.89
N PRO A 10 -20.52 13.62 -0.71
CA PRO A 10 -19.20 13.86 -1.28
C PRO A 10 -19.32 14.07 -2.80
N ASN A 11 -19.04 15.30 -3.24
CA ASN A 11 -19.00 15.62 -4.66
C ASN A 11 -17.73 14.97 -5.26
N PRO A 12 -17.77 14.38 -6.46
CA PRO A 12 -16.56 13.88 -7.14
C PRO A 12 -15.49 14.96 -7.38
N SER A 13 -15.86 16.24 -7.31
CA SER A 13 -14.95 17.40 -7.34
C SER A 13 -14.33 17.73 -5.97
N ASN A 14 -14.80 17.09 -4.90
CA ASN A 14 -14.33 17.24 -3.53
C ASN A 14 -13.28 16.16 -3.20
N ASN A 15 -12.27 16.09 -4.05
CA ASN A 15 -11.09 15.26 -3.87
C ASN A 15 -9.91 16.18 -3.52
N THR A 16 -9.38 16.02 -2.31
CA THR A 16 -8.16 16.72 -1.90
C THR A 16 -6.94 15.97 -2.45
N PRO A 17 -5.93 16.69 -2.97
CA PRO A 17 -4.68 16.06 -3.36
C PRO A 17 -4.00 15.44 -2.12
N ILE A 18 -3.21 14.39 -2.34
CA ILE A 18 -2.35 13.82 -1.30
C ILE A 18 -1.32 14.88 -0.90
N ASP A 19 -1.19 15.15 0.40
CA ASP A 19 -0.23 16.11 0.92
C ASP A 19 1.05 15.43 1.38
N LEU A 20 2.12 15.56 0.60
CA LEU A 20 3.43 14.98 0.91
C LEU A 20 4.14 15.66 2.09
N SER A 21 3.63 16.80 2.58
CA SER A 21 4.11 17.46 3.80
C SER A 21 3.48 16.86 5.06
N ASN A 22 2.36 16.16 4.91
CA ASN A 22 1.68 15.48 5.99
C ASN A 22 2.28 14.08 6.21
N ILE A 23 2.78 13.82 7.41
CA ILE A 23 3.43 12.54 7.74
C ILE A 23 2.48 11.35 7.59
N PHE A 24 1.18 11.52 7.87
CA PHE A 24 0.19 10.45 7.77
C PHE A 24 -0.05 10.06 6.32
N ASP A 25 -0.21 11.03 5.43
CA ASP A 25 -0.39 10.80 3.99
C ASP A 25 0.80 10.07 3.38
N VAL A 26 2.03 10.46 3.75
CA VAL A 26 3.25 9.78 3.30
C VAL A 26 3.29 8.34 3.80
N LEU A 27 2.98 8.10 5.08
CA LEU A 27 2.99 6.75 5.64
C LEU A 27 1.96 5.83 4.96
N LEU A 28 0.74 6.31 4.78
CA LEU A 28 -0.36 5.51 4.25
C LEU A 28 -0.22 5.24 2.75
N PHE A 29 0.09 6.28 1.97
CA PHE A 29 0.06 6.19 0.51
C PHE A 29 1.40 5.79 -0.11
N ILE A 30 2.52 5.89 0.62
CA ILE A 30 3.85 5.54 0.11
C ILE A 30 4.49 4.42 0.93
N VAL A 31 4.57 4.55 2.25
CA VAL A 31 5.31 3.58 3.07
C VAL A 31 4.57 2.25 3.19
N ALA A 32 3.27 2.25 3.44
CA ALA A 32 2.47 1.04 3.54
C ALA A 32 2.56 0.14 2.29
N PRO A 33 2.38 0.63 1.04
CA PRO A 33 2.54 -0.21 -0.15
C PRO A 33 3.98 -0.70 -0.33
N LEU A 34 5.00 0.10 -0.01
CA LEU A 34 6.39 -0.35 -0.05
C LEU A 34 6.65 -1.50 0.95
N LEU A 35 6.12 -1.39 2.17
CA LEU A 35 6.24 -2.45 3.18
C LEU A 35 5.55 -3.75 2.72
N LEU A 36 4.38 -3.66 2.09
CA LEU A 36 3.70 -4.84 1.52
C LEU A 36 4.56 -5.53 0.47
N VAL A 37 5.19 -4.76 -0.44
CA VAL A 37 6.08 -5.30 -1.47
C VAL A 37 7.30 -5.98 -0.83
N VAL A 38 7.98 -5.29 0.09
CA VAL A 38 9.15 -5.85 0.79
C VAL A 38 8.77 -7.12 1.55
N PHE A 39 7.68 -7.09 2.31
CA PHE A 39 7.21 -8.24 3.07
C PHE A 39 6.85 -9.43 2.17
N TYR A 40 6.20 -9.17 1.03
CA TYR A 40 5.89 -10.20 0.04
C TYR A 40 7.15 -10.92 -0.44
N PHE A 41 8.21 -10.19 -0.77
CA PHE A 41 9.47 -10.80 -1.22
C PHE A 41 10.20 -11.55 -0.11
N LEU A 42 10.22 -11.00 1.11
CA LEU A 42 10.80 -11.68 2.27
C LEU A 42 10.06 -12.99 2.58
N HIS A 43 8.73 -12.98 2.52
CA HIS A 43 7.91 -14.18 2.74
C HIS A 43 8.11 -15.22 1.63
N ARG A 44 8.24 -14.77 0.37
CA ARG A 44 8.47 -15.66 -0.77
C ARG A 44 9.82 -16.38 -0.73
N LYS A 45 10.84 -15.79 -0.10
CA LYS A 45 12.19 -16.39 0.00
C LYS A 45 12.23 -17.60 0.95
N LYS A 46 11.46 -17.57 2.04
CA LYS A 46 11.44 -18.65 3.07
C LYS A 46 10.94 -20.00 2.55
N GLY A 47 10.22 -20.04 1.42
CA GLY A 47 9.76 -21.28 0.80
C GLY A 47 10.85 -22.08 0.06
N LYS A 48 12.04 -21.49 -0.20
CA LYS A 48 13.13 -22.15 -0.93
C LYS A 48 14.26 -22.67 -0.03
N GLU A 49 14.45 -22.08 1.14
CA GLU A 49 15.53 -22.48 2.07
C GLU A 49 15.28 -23.88 2.66
N ASN A 50 14.02 -24.30 2.80
CA ASN A 50 13.67 -25.67 3.24
C ASN A 50 13.89 -26.74 2.15
N ALA A 51 14.05 -26.36 0.88
CA ALA A 51 14.23 -27.29 -0.23
C ALA A 51 15.72 -27.48 -0.60
N ASP A 52 16.57 -26.49 -0.33
CA ASP A 52 18.01 -26.60 -0.57
C ASP A 52 18.75 -27.19 0.65
N SER A 53 18.34 -26.90 1.89
CA SER A 53 18.91 -27.56 3.09
C SER A 53 18.68 -29.09 3.12
N LYS A 54 17.66 -29.61 2.41
CA LYS A 54 17.37 -31.07 2.37
C LYS A 54 18.16 -31.84 1.31
N LYS A 55 18.91 -31.15 0.44
CA LYS A 55 19.71 -31.78 -0.63
C LYS A 55 21.16 -32.02 -0.23
N GLU A 56 21.63 -31.40 0.85
CA GLU A 56 22.99 -31.61 1.37
C GLU A 56 23.09 -32.81 2.32
N ASP A 57 21.94 -33.37 2.75
CA ASP A 57 21.84 -34.55 3.62
C ASP A 57 21.48 -35.86 2.85
N ILE A 58 21.64 -35.91 1.51
CA ILE A 58 21.43 -37.12 0.68
C ILE A 58 22.71 -37.48 -0.07
#